data_AF-A0A2P8QJD7-F1
#
_entry.id   AF-A0A2P8QJD7-F1
#
_cell.length_a   1.000
_cell.length_b   1.000
_cell.length_c   1.000
_cell.angle_alpha   90.00
_cell.angle_beta   90.00
_cell.angle_gamma   90.00
#
_symmetry.space_group_name_H-M   'P 1'
#
loop_
_entity.id
_entity.type
_entity.pdbx_description
1 polymer ?
#
loop_
_entity_poly.entity_id
_entity_poly.type
_entity_poly.pdbx_seq_one_letter_code
_entity_poly.pdbx_strand_id
1 'polypeptide(L)'
;MFWNYRIVKRENPSGKISFSIHEAYYDENGNVGTITTEPAQPHGENLEELKKDLECYCKALNRPVLDYSHFPKTKFSEGIERLKSEKMVSLEEALSEIERNFEEKE
;
A
#
# COMPACT_ATOMS: atom_id res chain seq x y z
N MET A 1 -6.48 -8.20 -22.40
CA MET A 1 -6.18 -7.65 -21.05
C MET A 1 -5.51 -6.31 -21.22
N PHE A 2 -6.01 -5.28 -20.54
CA PHE A 2 -5.33 -3.99 -20.43
C PHE A 2 -5.04 -3.70 -18.96
N TRP A 3 -4.00 -2.92 -18.71
CA TRP A 3 -3.64 -2.45 -17.38
C TRP A 3 -3.53 -0.92 -17.38
N ASN A 4 -3.61 -0.31 -16.21
CA ASN A 4 -3.40 1.13 -16.05
C ASN A 4 -2.98 1.48 -14.61
N TYR A 5 -2.28 2.59 -14.42
CA TYR A 5 -2.00 3.10 -13.08
C TYR A 5 -3.26 3.64 -12.41
N ARG A 6 -3.46 3.29 -11.14
CA ARG A 6 -4.58 3.75 -10.32
C ARG A 6 -4.12 4.12 -8.92
N ILE A 7 -4.70 5.17 -8.38
CA ILE A 7 -4.56 5.50 -6.95
C ILE A 7 -5.35 4.47 -6.16
N VAL A 8 -4.69 3.88 -5.17
CA VAL A 8 -5.28 2.94 -4.22
C VAL A 8 -5.19 3.52 -2.82
N LYS A 9 -6.31 3.55 -2.12
CA LYS A 9 -6.42 3.86 -0.70
C LYS A 9 -6.22 2.58 0.09
N ARG A 10 -5.33 2.62 1.09
CA ARG A 10 -5.14 1.54 2.05
C ARG A 10 -5.28 2.07 3.46
N GLU A 11 -6.09 1.38 4.25
CA GLU A 11 -6.21 1.61 5.69
C GLU A 11 -5.44 0.52 6.42
N ASN A 12 -4.57 0.93 7.35
CA ASN A 12 -3.84 -0.02 8.18
C ASN A 12 -4.67 -0.40 9.43
N PRO A 13 -4.26 -1.41 10.21
CA PRO A 13 -5.00 -1.81 11.42
C PRO A 13 -5.15 -0.71 12.49
N SER A 14 -4.30 0.32 12.48
CA SER A 14 -4.44 1.48 13.39
C SER A 14 -5.35 2.58 12.85
N GLY A 15 -6.06 2.35 11.74
CA GLY A 15 -6.96 3.31 11.12
C GLY A 15 -6.26 4.42 10.34
N LYS A 16 -4.93 4.37 10.18
CA LYS A 16 -4.20 5.33 9.35
C LYS A 16 -4.43 5.01 7.88
N ILE A 17 -4.81 6.05 7.14
CA ILE A 17 -5.06 5.99 5.70
C ILE A 17 -3.79 6.40 4.94
N SER A 18 -3.47 5.63 3.90
CA SER A 18 -2.39 5.91 2.96
C SER A 18 -2.90 5.79 1.52
N PHE A 19 -2.23 6.50 0.61
CA PHE A 19 -2.52 6.46 -0.82
C PHE A 19 -1.24 6.13 -1.59
N SER A 20 -1.36 5.20 -2.53
CA SER A 20 -0.24 4.75 -3.37
C SER A 20 -0.73 4.44 -4.78
N ILE A 21 0.19 4.43 -5.74
CA ILE A 21 -0.11 4.07 -7.14
C ILE A 21 0.17 2.59 -7.34
N HIS A 22 -0.78 1.87 -7.92
CA HIS A 22 -0.65 0.46 -8.27
C HIS A 22 -1.00 0.24 -9.74
N GLU A 23 -0.49 -0.85 -10.30
CA GLU A 23 -0.97 -1.33 -11.59
C GLU A 23 -2.30 -2.05 -11.38
N ALA A 24 -3.34 -1.59 -12.07
CA ALA A 24 -4.67 -2.17 -12.04
C ALA A 24 -4.94 -2.93 -13.33
N TYR A 25 -5.31 -4.20 -13.20
CA TYR A 25 -5.60 -5.11 -14.32
C TYR A 25 -7.10 -5.26 -14.48
N TYR A 26 -7.58 -5.05 -15.71
CA TYR A 26 -9.00 -5.00 -16.01
C TYR A 26 -9.49 -6.29 -16.64
N ASP A 27 -10.69 -6.71 -16.27
CA ASP A 27 -11.42 -7.80 -16.90
C ASP A 27 -12.00 -7.38 -18.26
N GLU A 28 -12.66 -8.32 -18.95
CA GLU A 28 -13.29 -8.09 -20.26
C GLU A 28 -14.46 -7.09 -20.21
N ASN A 29 -15.03 -6.87 -19.02
CA ASN A 29 -16.12 -5.92 -18.77
C ASN A 29 -15.60 -4.53 -18.38
N GLY A 30 -14.28 -4.34 -18.29
CA GLY A 30 -13.67 -3.08 -17.87
C GLY A 30 -13.68 -2.83 -16.37
N ASN A 31 -13.96 -3.85 -15.55
CA ASN A 31 -13.81 -3.76 -14.09
C ASN A 31 -12.37 -4.07 -13.68
N VAL A 32 -11.90 -3.44 -12.61
CA VAL A 32 -10.59 -3.77 -12.04
C VAL A 32 -10.68 -5.09 -11.29
N GLY A 33 -10.10 -6.15 -11.84
CA GLY A 33 -10.13 -7.49 -11.24
C GLY A 33 -9.03 -7.70 -10.20
N THR A 34 -7.85 -7.12 -10.42
CA THR A 34 -6.70 -7.24 -9.50
C THR A 34 -5.77 -6.04 -9.60
N ILE A 35 -4.93 -5.86 -8.58
CA ILE A 35 -3.88 -4.84 -8.51
C ILE A 35 -2.55 -5.47 -8.08
N THR A 36 -1.42 -4.81 -8.36
CA THR A 36 -0.13 -5.20 -7.75
C THR A 36 -0.18 -5.07 -6.24
N THR A 37 0.50 -5.96 -5.53
CA THR A 37 0.58 -5.91 -4.05
C THR A 37 1.38 -4.70 -3.58
N GLU A 38 2.53 -4.46 -4.20
CA GLU A 38 3.40 -3.33 -3.89
C GLU A 38 3.06 -2.13 -4.78
N PRO A 39 3.22 -0.90 -4.26
CA PRO A 39 3.14 0.30 -5.07
C PRO A 39 4.12 0.26 -6.25
N ALA A 40 3.66 0.72 -7.41
CA ALA A 40 4.51 0.87 -8.57
C ALA A 40 5.46 2.07 -8.39
N GLN A 41 6.67 1.97 -8.95
CA GLN A 41 7.66 3.03 -8.96
C GLN A 41 7.90 3.51 -10.39
N PRO A 42 7.99 4.84 -10.63
CA PRO A 42 8.29 5.37 -11.96
C PRO A 42 9.62 4.84 -12.49
N HIS A 43 9.66 4.47 -13.76
CA HIS A 43 10.86 3.88 -14.38
C HIS A 43 11.05 4.31 -15.84
N GLY A 44 12.30 4.27 -16.31
CA GLY A 44 12.68 4.47 -17.70
C GLY A 44 14.18 4.25 -17.90
N GLU A 45 14.61 3.82 -19.09
CA GLU A 45 16.03 3.61 -19.41
C GLU A 45 16.76 4.94 -19.68
N ASN A 46 15.99 6.02 -19.88
CA ASN A 46 16.46 7.37 -20.03
C ASN A 46 15.48 8.39 -19.41
N LEU A 47 15.90 9.65 -19.32
CA LEU A 47 15.11 10.71 -18.67
C LEU A 47 13.76 10.97 -19.35
N GLU A 48 13.69 10.83 -20.67
CA GLU A 48 12.46 11.07 -21.43
C GLU A 48 11.43 9.96 -21.17
N GLU A 49 11.87 8.71 -21.06
CA GLU A 49 11.01 7.58 -20.67
C GLU A 49 10.51 7.72 -19.23
N LEU A 50 11.40 8.04 -18.28
CA LEU A 50 11.00 8.27 -16.90
C LEU A 50 9.97 9.40 -16.80
N LYS A 51 10.14 10.47 -17.58
CA LYS A 51 9.19 11.58 -17.64
C LYS A 51 7.83 11.12 -18.18
N LYS A 52 7.80 10.35 -19.26
CA LYS A 52 6.55 9.77 -19.80
C LYS A 52 5.85 8.87 -18.78
N ASP A 53 6.61 8.10 -18.02
CA ASP A 53 6.05 7.24 -16.98
C ASP A 53 5.47 8.07 -15.83
N LEU A 54 6.19 9.09 -15.35
CA LEU A 54 5.66 10.07 -14.38
C LEU A 54 4.37 10.75 -14.87
N GLU A 55 4.28 11.12 -16.14
CA GLU A 55 3.05 11.67 -16.72
C GLU A 55 1.88 10.67 -16.65
N CYS A 56 2.13 9.38 -16.86
CA CYS A 56 1.12 8.33 -16.67
C CYS A 56 0.68 8.20 -15.21
N TYR A 57 1.61 8.31 -14.25
CA TYR A 57 1.29 8.34 -12.82
C TYR A 57 0.45 9.57 -12.46
N CYS A 58 0.79 10.74 -12.98
CA CYS A 58 0.00 11.96 -12.78
C CYS A 58 -1.43 11.83 -13.36
N LYS A 59 -1.59 11.17 -14.52
CA LYS A 59 -2.91 10.91 -15.10
C LYS A 59 -3.79 10.02 -14.21
N ALA A 60 -3.19 9.16 -13.38
CA ALA A 60 -3.94 8.32 -12.45
C ALA A 60 -4.71 9.14 -11.39
N LEU A 61 -4.20 10.33 -11.02
CA LEU A 61 -4.87 11.23 -10.06
C LEU A 61 -6.22 11.75 -10.55
N ASN A 62 -6.45 11.75 -11.87
CA ASN A 62 -7.71 12.20 -12.47
C ASN A 62 -8.78 11.09 -12.54
N ARG A 63 -8.51 9.93 -11.93
CA ARG A 63 -9.40 8.76 -11.96
C ARG A 63 -9.90 8.45 -10.54
N PRO A 64 -11.05 7.77 -10.39
CA PRO A 64 -11.56 7.39 -9.08
C PRO A 64 -10.53 6.57 -8.29
N VAL A 65 -10.40 6.88 -7.00
CA VAL A 65 -9.55 6.13 -6.07
C VAL A 65 -10.16 4.75 -5.82
N LEU A 66 -9.33 3.71 -5.90
CA LEU A 66 -9.71 2.34 -5.58
C LEU A 66 -9.50 2.08 -4.09
N ASP A 67 -10.36 1.25 -3.49
CA ASP A 67 -10.16 0.81 -2.11
C ASP A 67 -9.46 -0.55 -2.10
N TYR A 68 -8.32 -0.66 -1.40
CA TYR A 68 -7.54 -1.88 -1.31
C TYR A 68 -8.35 -3.06 -0.73
N SER A 69 -9.31 -2.78 0.15
CA SER A 69 -10.14 -3.81 0.81
C SER A 69 -11.07 -4.56 -0.14
N HIS A 70 -11.32 -4.01 -1.34
CA HIS A 70 -12.15 -4.67 -2.36
C HIS A 70 -11.40 -5.75 -3.16
N PHE A 71 -10.08 -5.86 -3.00
CA PHE A 71 -9.28 -6.85 -3.72
C PHE A 71 -9.05 -8.10 -2.86
N PRO A 72 -9.08 -9.30 -3.47
CA PRO A 72 -8.88 -10.54 -2.73
C PRO A 72 -7.47 -10.57 -2.12
N LYS A 73 -7.41 -10.67 -0.79
CA LYS A 73 -6.15 -10.92 -0.08
C LYS A 73 -5.74 -12.38 -0.28
N THR A 74 -4.46 -12.63 -0.50
CA THR A 74 -3.94 -13.99 -0.45
C THR A 74 -3.83 -14.43 1.02
N LYS A 75 -4.05 -15.72 1.30
CA LYS A 75 -3.85 -16.30 2.65
C LYS A 75 -2.44 -16.04 3.19
N PHE A 76 -1.47 -15.92 2.29
CA PHE A 76 -0.09 -15.58 2.63
C PHE A 76 0.04 -14.13 3.11
N SER A 77 -0.54 -13.16 2.38
CA SER A 77 -0.52 -11.75 2.79
C SER A 77 -1.24 -11.50 4.11
N GLU A 78 -2.32 -12.22 4.39
CA GLU A 78 -3.03 -12.14 5.68
C GLU A 78 -2.16 -12.61 6.84
N GLY A 79 -1.44 -13.72 6.66
CA GLY A 79 -0.51 -14.24 7.67
C GLY A 79 0.64 -13.27 7.97
N ILE A 80 1.21 -12.63 6.95
CA ILE A 80 2.28 -11.64 7.13
C ILE A 80 1.77 -10.35 7.79
N GLU A 81 0.59 -9.85 7.39
CA GLU A 81 -0.03 -8.67 8.03
C GLU A 81 -0.30 -8.93 9.51
N ARG A 82 -0.84 -10.11 9.83
CA ARG A 82 -1.09 -10.53 11.21
C ARG A 82 0.20 -10.62 12.03
N LEU A 83 1.24 -11.24 11.49
CA LEU A 83 2.55 -11.33 12.16
C LEU A 83 3.17 -9.94 12.38
N LYS A 84 3.02 -9.03 11.41
CA LYS A 84 3.49 -7.63 11.55
C LYS A 84 2.72 -6.90 12.65
N SER A 85 1.40 -7.05 12.73
CA SER A 85 0.61 -6.42 13.80
C SER A 85 0.94 -7.00 15.17
N GLU A 86 1.06 -8.32 15.30
CA GLU A 86 1.41 -8.97 16.57
C GLU A 86 2.80 -8.53 17.06
N LYS A 87 3.80 -8.47 16.17
CA LYS A 87 5.14 -7.98 16.52
C LYS A 87 5.18 -6.48 16.86
N MET A 88 4.35 -5.67 16.19
CA MET A 88 4.28 -4.23 16.48
C MET A 88 3.73 -3.99 17.90
N VAL A 89 2.66 -4.70 18.28
CA VAL A 89 2.08 -4.64 19.63
C VAL A 89 3.12 -5.04 20.69
N SER A 90 3.87 -6.12 20.44
CA SER A 90 4.94 -6.55 21.36
C SER A 90 6.07 -5.52 21.53
N LEU A 91 6.40 -4.75 20.48
CA LEU A 91 7.39 -3.67 20.58
C LEU A 91 6.85 -2.46 21.36
N GLU A 92 5.58 -2.10 21.19
CA GLU A 92 4.93 -1.02 21.96
C GLU A 92 4.87 -1.36 23.45
N GLU A 93 4.54 -2.60 23.81
CA GLU A 93 4.56 -3.09 25.20
C GLU A 93 5.96 -3.01 25.80
N ALA A 94 6.99 -3.47 25.05
CA ALA A 94 8.38 -3.42 25.50
C ALA A 94 8.88 -1.98 25.70
N LEU A 95 8.49 -1.05 24.82
CA LEU A 95 8.83 0.37 24.96
C LEU A 95 8.16 1.00 26.19
N SER A 96 6.86 0.73 26.42
CA SER A 96 6.13 1.24 27.59
C SER A 96 6.76 0.77 28.90
N GLU A 97 7.23 -0.48 28.96
CA GLU A 97 7.90 -1.03 30.13
C GLU A 97 9.25 -0.36 30.39
N ILE A 98 10.01 -0.04 29.33
CA ILE A 98 11.28 0.69 29.45
C ILE A 98 11.05 2.11 29.97
N GLU A 99 10.03 2.80 29.46
CA GLU A 99 9.68 4.17 29.88
C GLU A 99 9.32 4.23 31.37
N ARG A 100 8.46 3.31 31.86
CA ARG A 100 8.13 3.23 33.31
C ARG A 100 9.35 3.00 34.19
N ASN A 101 10.24 2.11 33.78
CA ASN A 101 11.48 1.81 34.51
C ASN A 101 12.48 2.98 34.53
N PHE A 102 12.33 3.94 33.60
CA PHE A 102 13.11 5.18 33.59
C PHE A 102 12.53 6.23 34.54
N GLU A 103 11.19 6.34 34.62
CA GLU A 103 10.50 7.27 35.52
C GLU A 103 10.61 6.87 37.00
N GLU A 104 10.69 5.58 37.33
CA GLU A 104 10.85 5.10 38.71
C GLU A 104 12.28 5.26 39.27
N LYS A 105 13.25 5.74 38.47
CA LYS A 105 14.66 5.90 38.85
C LYS A 105 15.12 7.34 39.07
N GLU A 106 14.23 8.33 38.97
CA GLU A 106 14.43 9.72 39.45
C GLU A 106 13.79 9.94 40.83
#